data_AF-A0AAD7BSH4-F1
#
_entry.id   AF-A0AAD7BSH4-F1
#
_cell.length_a   1.000
_cell.length_b   1.000
_cell.length_c   1.000
_cell.angle_alpha   90.00
_cell.angle_beta   90.00
_cell.angle_gamma   90.00
#
_symmetry.space_group_name_H-M   'P 1'
#
loop_
_entity.id
_entity.type
_entity.pdbx_description
1 polymer ?
#
loop_
_entity_poly.entity_id
_entity_poly.type
_entity_poly.pdbx_seq_one_letter_code
_entity_poly.pdbx_strand_id
1 'polypeptide(L)'
;MAQAPSEPVYRLRMAAELEGFYLDVPFDIASSLCLHPVKFLRFLGYCIFGVDGTIAKDDFDGDAIPDGDPLDQGVYYFVREGIEGVLKHAVDPEAMTYSHISETTNTRDNFRTVVAERDVFCTFTNGDYESSQGIYIVPFSKGDAWIKHIVESRIPEEREDVSNLTSINDIRNGMLVANNLHPLIERKKMAVLKAFPLPRYSTRNRVLTCADIPPRGNINNTLLGDGTLNQQRDIPNNMDAAFKYSRKPKPSALLLHYNYGVAALKWWGKGPQHLLTARKRPAPPIAAPLGPSSRGDRSVTTGKLADARKNVEGLQGSSRAQDDIDDRRQSEAEQLVLNFYANAPAARRRRAEQQEERKNRMAQCQSGLHVALGT
;
A
#
# COMPACT_ATOMS: atom_id res chain seq x y z
N MET A 1 13.61 -20.22 31.83
CA MET A 1 12.49 -20.11 30.89
C MET A 1 13.00 -20.56 29.54
N ALA A 2 12.44 -21.63 28.97
CA ALA A 2 12.84 -22.10 27.65
C ALA A 2 12.32 -21.11 26.59
N GLN A 3 13.20 -20.66 25.69
CA GLN A 3 12.83 -19.79 24.58
C GLN A 3 11.93 -20.61 23.64
N ALA A 4 10.73 -20.10 23.33
CA ALA A 4 9.84 -20.77 22.38
C ALA A 4 10.59 -20.98 21.05
N PRO A 5 10.41 -22.13 20.38
CA PRO A 5 11.05 -22.37 19.09
C PRO A 5 10.64 -21.25 18.12
N SER A 6 11.63 -20.64 17.47
CA SER A 6 11.37 -19.62 16.45
C SER A 6 10.54 -20.22 15.33
N GLU A 7 9.48 -19.53 14.92
CA GLU A 7 8.66 -19.93 13.78
C GLU A 7 9.52 -20.06 12.51
N PRO A 8 9.24 -21.05 11.65
CA PRO A 8 10.00 -21.23 10.42
C PRO A 8 9.71 -20.10 9.43
N VAL A 9 10.78 -19.47 8.93
CA VAL A 9 10.71 -18.30 8.05
C VAL A 9 11.63 -18.46 6.84
N TYR A 10 11.18 -17.98 5.67
CA TYR A 10 12.03 -17.72 4.52
C TYR A 10 12.66 -16.34 4.68
N ARG A 11 13.99 -16.26 4.71
CA ARG A 11 14.68 -14.97 4.71
C ARG A 11 15.05 -14.57 3.29
N LEU A 12 14.33 -13.62 2.71
CA LEU A 12 14.61 -13.13 1.35
C LEU A 12 15.47 -11.86 1.40
N ARG A 13 16.72 -11.96 0.92
CA ARG A 13 17.65 -10.85 0.71
C ARG A 13 17.34 -10.19 -0.63
N MET A 14 17.20 -8.87 -0.61
CA MET A 14 16.50 -8.16 -1.69
C MET A 14 17.43 -7.47 -2.69
N ALA A 15 18.68 -7.18 -2.32
CA ALA A 15 19.70 -6.63 -3.21
C ALA A 15 21.08 -6.67 -2.53
N ALA A 16 22.16 -6.92 -3.28
CA ALA A 16 23.52 -6.96 -2.74
C ALA A 16 23.95 -5.61 -2.15
N GLU A 17 23.48 -4.52 -2.75
CA GLU A 17 23.82 -3.15 -2.39
C GLU A 17 23.04 -2.63 -1.17
N LEU A 18 22.03 -3.38 -0.71
CA LEU A 18 21.19 -3.02 0.44
C LEU A 18 21.53 -3.89 1.64
N GLU A 19 22.73 -3.69 2.17
CA GLU A 19 23.18 -4.41 3.35
C GLU A 19 22.18 -4.27 4.49
N GLY A 20 21.79 -5.40 5.09
CA GLY A 20 20.82 -5.42 6.19
C GLY A 20 19.34 -5.34 5.78
N PHE A 21 19.01 -5.15 4.49
CA PHE A 21 17.63 -5.19 4.02
C PHE A 21 17.21 -6.59 3.58
N TYR A 22 16.14 -7.12 4.19
CA TYR A 22 15.57 -8.44 3.88
C TYR A 22 14.11 -8.54 4.29
N LEU A 23 13.43 -9.59 3.83
CA LEU A 23 12.10 -9.98 4.30
C LEU A 23 12.21 -11.26 5.12
N ASP A 24 11.58 -11.31 6.30
CA ASP A 24 11.32 -12.57 7.01
C ASP A 24 9.86 -12.97 6.73
N VAL A 25 9.66 -13.93 5.83
CA VAL A 25 8.34 -14.38 5.37
C VAL A 25 7.98 -15.70 6.06
N PRO A 26 6.92 -15.77 6.87
CA PRO A 26 6.49 -17.01 7.51
C PRO A 26 6.11 -18.09 6.49
N PHE A 27 6.48 -19.33 6.80
CA PHE A 27 6.26 -20.49 5.93
C PHE A 27 4.80 -20.76 5.64
N ASP A 28 4.01 -20.83 6.71
CA ASP A 28 2.59 -21.06 6.69
C ASP A 28 1.87 -20.00 5.84
N ILE A 29 2.28 -18.74 5.96
CA ILE A 29 1.75 -17.65 5.15
C ILE A 29 2.09 -17.86 3.68
N ALA A 30 3.36 -18.05 3.31
CA ALA A 30 3.76 -18.27 1.93
C ALA A 30 3.04 -19.48 1.29
N SER A 31 2.97 -20.60 2.01
CA SER A 31 2.27 -21.82 1.56
C SER A 31 0.75 -21.65 1.49
N SER A 32 0.15 -20.79 2.31
CA SER A 32 -1.29 -20.51 2.24
C SER A 32 -1.66 -19.62 1.05
N LEU A 33 -0.72 -18.83 0.54
CA LEU A 33 -0.94 -17.86 -0.53
C LEU A 33 -0.53 -18.38 -1.91
N CYS A 34 0.44 -19.29 -1.96
CA CYS A 34 1.00 -19.82 -3.19
C CYS A 34 1.40 -21.29 -3.06
N LEU A 35 1.04 -22.11 -4.05
CA LEU A 35 1.46 -23.50 -4.19
C LEU A 35 2.96 -23.65 -4.51
N HIS A 36 3.58 -22.58 -5.01
CA HIS A 36 4.97 -22.53 -5.43
C HIS A 36 5.73 -21.44 -4.67
N PRO A 37 6.38 -21.76 -3.53
CA PRO A 37 7.06 -20.77 -2.68
C PRO A 37 8.13 -19.96 -3.42
N VAL A 38 8.90 -20.58 -4.32
CA VAL A 38 9.91 -19.89 -5.15
C VAL A 38 9.26 -18.77 -5.97
N LYS A 39 8.16 -19.07 -6.66
CA LYS A 39 7.39 -18.05 -7.42
C LYS A 39 6.87 -16.94 -6.51
N PHE A 40 6.40 -17.29 -5.31
CA PHE A 40 5.91 -16.31 -4.36
C PHE A 40 7.02 -15.36 -3.89
N LEU A 41 8.20 -15.88 -3.52
CA LEU A 41 9.34 -15.04 -3.16
C LEU A 41 9.78 -14.15 -4.34
N ARG A 42 9.80 -14.69 -5.55
CA ARG A 42 10.07 -13.91 -6.78
C ARG A 42 9.03 -12.81 -6.97
N PHE A 43 7.76 -13.09 -6.67
CA PHE A 43 6.67 -12.11 -6.77
C PHE A 43 6.85 -10.98 -5.77
N LEU A 44 7.28 -11.27 -4.55
CA LEU A 44 7.61 -10.24 -3.56
C LEU A 44 8.76 -9.35 -4.05
N GLY A 45 9.82 -9.97 -4.59
CA GLY A 45 10.91 -9.27 -5.25
C GLY A 45 10.41 -8.32 -6.34
N TYR A 46 9.58 -8.82 -7.25
CA TYR A 46 8.95 -8.04 -8.31
C TYR A 46 8.06 -6.90 -7.78
N CYS A 47 7.17 -7.16 -6.83
CA CYS A 47 6.31 -6.11 -6.25
C CYS A 47 7.15 -5.01 -5.59
N ILE A 48 8.22 -5.39 -4.89
CA ILE A 48 9.07 -4.43 -4.19
C ILE A 48 9.96 -3.67 -5.16
N PHE A 49 10.60 -4.31 -6.15
CA PHE A 49 11.56 -3.64 -7.04
C PHE A 49 11.01 -3.16 -8.37
N GLY A 50 9.87 -3.69 -8.82
CA GLY A 50 9.25 -3.33 -10.11
C GLY A 50 10.02 -3.80 -11.32
N VAL A 51 10.91 -4.78 -11.15
CA VAL A 51 11.72 -5.39 -12.19
C VAL A 51 11.70 -6.91 -12.02
N ASP A 52 11.90 -7.62 -13.11
CA ASP A 52 12.02 -9.07 -13.10
C ASP A 52 13.32 -9.51 -12.42
N GLY A 53 13.32 -10.75 -11.94
CA GLY A 53 14.46 -11.36 -11.27
C GLY A 53 14.23 -12.84 -11.04
N THR A 54 15.22 -13.52 -10.47
CA THR A 54 15.20 -14.93 -10.09
C THR A 54 15.41 -15.07 -8.58
N ILE A 55 15.23 -16.28 -8.07
CA ILE A 55 15.56 -16.63 -6.69
C ILE A 55 16.78 -17.52 -6.72
N ALA A 56 17.81 -17.19 -5.96
CA ALA A 56 18.99 -18.02 -5.75
C ALA A 56 19.09 -18.47 -4.30
N LYS A 57 19.81 -19.58 -4.07
CA LYS A 57 20.23 -20.04 -2.75
C LYS A 57 21.68 -19.58 -2.51
N ASP A 58 22.04 -19.38 -1.25
CA ASP A 58 23.39 -19.09 -0.75
C ASP A 58 23.93 -17.66 -0.98
N ASP A 59 23.86 -17.11 -2.19
CA ASP A 59 24.27 -15.73 -2.48
C ASP A 59 23.56 -15.11 -3.72
N PHE A 60 24.00 -13.90 -4.11
CA PHE A 60 23.44 -13.16 -5.25
C PHE A 60 23.99 -13.61 -6.62
N ASP A 61 25.05 -14.43 -6.64
CA ASP A 61 25.68 -14.96 -7.86
C ASP A 61 25.33 -16.45 -8.07
N GLY A 62 24.56 -17.03 -7.15
CA GLY A 62 24.13 -18.42 -7.17
C GLY A 62 23.15 -18.73 -8.29
N ASP A 63 23.04 -20.02 -8.60
CA ASP A 63 22.15 -20.53 -9.63
C ASP A 63 20.68 -20.24 -9.26
N ALA A 64 19.90 -19.86 -10.28
CA ALA A 64 18.48 -19.65 -10.14
C ALA A 64 17.76 -20.96 -9.80
N ILE A 65 17.00 -20.95 -8.70
CA ILE A 65 16.14 -22.04 -8.28
C ILE A 65 14.93 -22.11 -9.24
N PRO A 66 14.63 -23.29 -9.82
CA PRO A 66 13.42 -23.50 -10.60
C PRO A 66 12.14 -23.22 -9.81
N ASP A 67 11.15 -22.64 -10.47
CA ASP A 67 9.86 -22.26 -9.85
C ASP A 67 9.08 -23.41 -9.19
N GLY A 68 9.28 -24.64 -9.67
CA GLY A 68 8.59 -25.83 -9.20
C GLY A 68 9.21 -26.48 -7.96
N ASP A 69 10.41 -26.02 -7.57
CA ASP A 69 11.17 -26.69 -6.54
C ASP A 69 10.66 -26.33 -5.14
N PRO A 70 10.64 -27.29 -4.20
CA PRO A 70 10.31 -27.00 -2.81
C PRO A 70 11.41 -26.14 -2.17
N LEU A 71 11.01 -25.29 -1.22
CA LEU A 71 11.95 -24.54 -0.41
C LEU A 71 12.06 -25.12 1.00
N ASP A 72 13.27 -25.17 1.52
CA ASP A 72 13.59 -25.44 2.92
C ASP A 72 13.69 -24.15 3.73
N GLN A 73 13.93 -24.26 5.05
CA GLN A 73 14.20 -23.07 5.86
C GLN A 73 15.60 -22.55 5.53
N GLY A 74 15.69 -21.28 5.18
CA GLY A 74 16.96 -20.73 4.74
C GLY A 74 16.93 -19.27 4.34
N VAL A 75 18.09 -18.84 3.85
CA VAL A 75 18.31 -17.52 3.27
C VAL A 75 18.29 -17.67 1.75
N TYR A 76 17.45 -16.87 1.12
CA TYR A 76 17.26 -16.81 -0.31
C TYR A 76 17.57 -15.41 -0.80
N TYR A 77 17.93 -15.30 -2.08
CA TYR A 77 18.36 -14.04 -2.68
C TYR A 77 17.49 -13.75 -3.89
N PHE A 78 16.90 -12.55 -3.92
CA PHE A 78 16.26 -12.04 -5.12
C PHE A 78 17.34 -11.43 -6.03
N VAL A 79 17.70 -12.17 -7.07
CA VAL A 79 18.73 -11.80 -8.04
C VAL A 79 18.04 -11.15 -9.24
N ARG A 80 18.57 -10.03 -9.73
CA ARG A 80 17.92 -9.22 -10.78
C ARG A 80 18.77 -9.24 -12.03
N GLU A 81 18.14 -9.25 -13.20
CA GLU A 81 18.87 -9.16 -14.46
C GLU A 81 19.13 -7.68 -14.83
N GLY A 82 20.41 -7.30 -14.92
CA GLY A 82 20.87 -6.25 -15.84
C GLY A 82 20.49 -4.78 -15.58
N ILE A 83 20.35 -4.29 -14.34
CA ILE A 83 20.00 -2.87 -14.13
C ILE A 83 20.86 -2.19 -13.05
N GLU A 84 21.72 -1.26 -13.49
CA GLU A 84 22.21 -0.17 -12.64
C GLU A 84 21.04 0.75 -12.24
N GLY A 85 20.99 1.16 -10.98
CA GLY A 85 19.90 2.04 -10.50
C GLY A 85 18.65 1.30 -10.04
N VAL A 86 18.82 0.10 -9.47
CA VAL A 86 17.85 -0.74 -8.74
C VAL A 86 16.76 0.03 -8.01
N LEU A 87 17.20 1.02 -7.23
CA LEU A 87 16.35 1.79 -6.36
C LEU A 87 15.50 2.81 -7.13
N LYS A 88 15.66 2.97 -8.44
CA LYS A 88 14.78 3.79 -9.27
C LYS A 88 13.39 3.19 -9.40
N HIS A 89 13.29 1.85 -9.39
CA HIS A 89 12.04 1.13 -9.62
C HIS A 89 11.39 0.56 -8.36
N ALA A 90 12.12 0.45 -7.26
CA ALA A 90 11.59 0.07 -5.93
C ALA A 90 10.26 0.74 -5.49
N VAL A 91 9.58 0.19 -4.50
CA VAL A 91 8.44 0.88 -3.86
C VAL A 91 8.98 1.95 -2.92
N ASP A 92 8.25 3.04 -2.75
CA ASP A 92 8.45 3.97 -1.65
C ASP A 92 7.37 3.70 -0.59
N PRO A 93 7.73 3.15 0.58
CA PRO A 93 6.79 2.96 1.68
C PRO A 93 6.03 4.24 2.07
N GLU A 94 6.62 5.42 1.88
CA GLU A 94 5.93 6.68 2.18
C GLU A 94 4.78 6.94 1.21
N ALA A 95 4.80 6.41 -0.02
CA ALA A 95 3.72 6.56 -0.99
C ALA A 95 2.36 6.12 -0.43
N MET A 96 2.37 5.16 0.50
CA MET A 96 1.16 4.57 1.06
C MET A 96 0.95 4.90 2.55
N THR A 97 1.80 5.73 3.15
CA THR A 97 1.57 6.22 4.51
C THR A 97 0.36 7.15 4.54
N TYR A 98 -0.60 6.86 5.40
CA TYR A 98 -1.77 7.71 5.54
C TYR A 98 -1.41 8.96 6.34
N SER A 99 -1.88 10.12 5.90
CA SER A 99 -2.00 11.29 6.77
C SER A 99 -3.48 11.43 7.12
N HIS A 100 -3.81 11.45 8.41
CA HIS A 100 -5.18 11.59 8.93
C HIS A 100 -5.87 12.92 8.54
N ILE A 101 -5.26 13.71 7.67
CA ILE A 101 -5.66 15.07 7.34
C ILE A 101 -6.14 15.07 5.89
N SER A 102 -7.40 14.71 5.67
CA SER A 102 -8.11 15.24 4.51
C SER A 102 -9.60 15.28 4.83
N GLU A 103 -10.00 16.48 5.22
CA GLU A 103 -11.37 16.95 5.32
C GLU A 103 -12.15 16.60 4.05
N THR A 104 -13.43 16.29 4.26
CA THR A 104 -14.46 16.01 3.28
C THR A 104 -14.51 17.08 2.18
N THR A 105 -13.93 16.79 1.02
CA THR A 105 -14.11 17.59 -0.19
C THR A 105 -15.05 16.86 -1.15
N ASN A 106 -15.96 17.60 -1.79
CA ASN A 106 -16.95 17.11 -2.76
C ASN A 106 -16.36 16.21 -3.87
N THR A 107 -15.06 16.28 -4.11
CA THR A 107 -14.34 15.43 -5.08
C THR A 107 -14.29 13.96 -4.67
N ARG A 108 -14.30 13.65 -3.37
CA ARG A 108 -14.31 12.26 -2.86
C ARG A 108 -15.66 11.58 -3.12
N ASP A 109 -16.76 12.33 -3.08
CA ASP A 109 -18.10 11.79 -3.30
C ASP A 109 -18.32 11.39 -4.76
N ASN A 110 -17.75 12.15 -5.70
CA ASN A 110 -17.77 11.77 -7.12
C ASN A 110 -16.96 10.48 -7.37
N PHE A 111 -15.78 10.36 -6.74
CA PHE A 111 -14.96 9.15 -6.86
C PHE A 111 -15.70 7.90 -6.36
N ARG A 112 -16.32 7.97 -5.18
CA ARG A 112 -17.12 6.86 -4.63
C ARG A 112 -18.22 6.44 -5.60
N THR A 113 -18.96 7.41 -6.14
CA THR A 113 -20.04 7.16 -7.09
C THR A 113 -19.53 6.43 -8.34
N VAL A 114 -18.45 6.93 -8.94
CA VAL A 114 -17.88 6.34 -10.17
C VAL A 114 -17.36 4.91 -9.94
N VAL A 115 -16.70 4.65 -8.80
CA VAL A 115 -16.25 3.31 -8.41
C VAL A 115 -17.43 2.39 -8.15
N ALA A 116 -18.45 2.86 -7.44
CA ALA A 116 -19.65 2.07 -7.16
C ALA A 116 -20.45 1.72 -8.43
N GLU A 117 -20.52 2.61 -9.40
CA GLU A 117 -21.13 2.30 -10.71
C GLU A 117 -20.36 1.21 -11.47
N ARG A 118 -19.04 1.07 -11.24
CA ARG A 118 -18.25 -0.01 -11.86
C ARG A 118 -18.42 -1.33 -11.13
N ASP A 119 -18.34 -1.31 -9.81
CA ASP A 119 -18.23 -2.52 -8.99
C ASP A 119 -19.61 -3.05 -8.58
N VAL A 120 -20.59 -2.15 -8.40
CA VAL A 120 -21.98 -2.35 -7.97
C VAL A 120 -22.12 -2.91 -6.55
N PHE A 121 -21.30 -3.89 -6.19
CA PHE A 121 -21.24 -4.52 -4.87
C PHE A 121 -19.81 -4.46 -4.32
N CYS A 122 -19.64 -4.77 -3.04
CA CYS A 122 -18.32 -5.03 -2.50
C CYS A 122 -17.63 -6.10 -3.36
N THR A 123 -16.43 -5.74 -3.83
CA THR A 123 -15.62 -6.56 -4.71
C THR A 123 -15.23 -7.91 -4.08
N PHE A 124 -15.25 -8.05 -2.76
CA PHE A 124 -14.80 -9.25 -2.05
C PHE A 124 -15.94 -10.02 -1.37
N THR A 125 -16.87 -9.31 -0.73
CA THR A 125 -17.94 -9.94 0.07
C THR A 125 -19.31 -9.92 -0.62
N ASN A 126 -19.42 -9.28 -1.79
CA ASN A 126 -20.69 -9.06 -2.49
C ASN A 126 -21.74 -8.29 -1.68
N GLY A 127 -21.32 -7.57 -0.63
CA GLY A 127 -22.16 -6.63 0.12
C GLY A 127 -22.72 -5.52 -0.77
N ASP A 128 -23.88 -4.99 -0.44
CA ASP A 128 -24.51 -3.89 -1.17
C ASP A 128 -23.74 -2.56 -1.07
N TYR A 129 -24.23 -1.56 -1.81
CA TYR A 129 -23.65 -0.22 -1.83
C TYR A 129 -23.67 0.49 -0.46
N GLU A 130 -24.69 0.23 0.37
CA GLU A 130 -24.85 0.87 1.69
C GLU A 130 -23.85 0.34 2.71
N SER A 131 -23.55 -0.96 2.63
CA SER A 131 -22.54 -1.64 3.45
C SER A 131 -21.11 -1.54 2.89
N SER A 132 -20.92 -0.76 1.81
CA SER A 132 -19.64 -0.64 1.12
C SER A 132 -19.15 0.81 0.94
N GLN A 133 -17.84 0.96 0.89
CA GLN A 133 -17.13 2.21 0.69
C GLN A 133 -16.17 2.12 -0.49
N GLY A 134 -16.15 3.16 -1.32
CA GLY A 134 -15.13 3.32 -2.36
C GLY A 134 -13.81 3.70 -1.71
N ILE A 135 -12.79 2.86 -1.86
CA ILE A 135 -11.46 3.08 -1.29
C ILE A 135 -10.46 3.39 -2.40
N TYR A 136 -9.40 4.09 -2.03
CA TYR A 136 -8.27 4.35 -2.90
C TYR A 136 -7.14 3.35 -2.64
N ILE A 137 -6.47 2.89 -3.69
CA ILE A 137 -5.27 2.03 -3.59
C ILE A 137 -4.09 2.88 -3.12
N VAL A 138 -3.80 3.96 -3.87
CA VAL A 138 -2.93 5.05 -3.44
C VAL A 138 -3.78 6.10 -2.72
N PRO A 139 -3.53 6.41 -1.43
CA PRO A 139 -4.38 7.29 -0.65
C PRO A 139 -4.63 8.65 -1.31
N PHE A 140 -5.88 9.14 -1.25
CA PHE A 140 -6.27 10.44 -1.81
C PHE A 140 -5.38 11.60 -1.35
N SER A 141 -4.93 11.58 -0.09
CA SER A 141 -4.07 12.61 0.50
C SER A 141 -2.68 12.74 -0.14
N LYS A 142 -2.28 11.78 -0.98
CA LYS A 142 -1.04 11.83 -1.75
C LYS A 142 -1.16 12.71 -2.99
N GLY A 143 -2.36 12.80 -3.57
CA GLY A 143 -2.61 13.58 -4.78
C GLY A 143 -1.94 13.02 -6.04
N ASP A 144 -2.20 13.70 -7.15
CA ASP A 144 -1.84 13.26 -8.51
C ASP A 144 -0.33 13.05 -8.73
N ALA A 145 0.51 13.80 -8.02
CA ALA A 145 1.97 13.73 -8.15
C ALA A 145 2.51 12.32 -7.82
N TRP A 146 1.88 11.62 -6.87
CA TRP A 146 2.26 10.25 -6.52
C TRP A 146 1.84 9.24 -7.58
N ILE A 147 0.67 9.41 -8.21
CA ILE A 147 0.26 8.54 -9.32
C ILE A 147 1.26 8.66 -10.47
N LYS A 148 1.60 9.89 -10.89
CA LYS A 148 2.59 10.14 -11.93
C LYS A 148 3.95 9.55 -11.58
N HIS A 149 4.41 9.75 -10.34
CA HIS A 149 5.66 9.18 -9.87
C HIS A 149 5.67 7.65 -9.92
N ILE A 150 4.59 6.98 -9.51
CA ILE A 150 4.50 5.52 -9.58
C ILE A 150 4.55 5.06 -11.04
N VAL A 151 3.80 5.69 -11.94
CA VAL A 151 3.77 5.36 -13.37
C VAL A 151 5.13 5.59 -14.04
N GLU A 152 5.82 6.68 -13.72
CA GLU A 152 7.15 7.00 -14.28
C GLU A 152 8.28 6.12 -13.69
N SER A 153 8.13 5.70 -12.43
CA SER A 153 9.13 4.90 -11.73
C SER A 153 9.00 3.41 -12.02
N ARG A 154 7.95 2.94 -12.69
CA ARG A 154 7.70 1.51 -12.89
C ARG A 154 7.56 1.19 -14.37
N ILE A 155 7.98 0.00 -14.74
CA ILE A 155 7.70 -0.54 -16.07
C ILE A 155 6.27 -1.09 -16.00
N PRO A 156 5.28 -0.47 -16.68
CA PRO A 156 3.94 -1.01 -16.70
C PRO A 156 3.92 -2.35 -17.42
N GLU A 157 2.91 -3.15 -17.08
CA GLU A 157 2.67 -4.39 -17.77
C GLU A 157 2.22 -4.12 -19.21
N GLU A 158 2.65 -4.95 -20.17
CA GLU A 158 2.40 -4.72 -21.61
C GLU A 158 0.93 -4.55 -21.99
N ARG A 159 0.00 -5.02 -21.15
CA ARG A 159 -1.45 -4.96 -21.40
C ARG A 159 -2.15 -3.84 -20.67
N GLU A 160 -1.51 -3.26 -19.67
CA GLU A 160 -2.11 -2.18 -18.91
C GLU A 160 -1.73 -0.84 -19.55
N ASP A 161 -2.70 -0.22 -20.21
CA ASP A 161 -2.53 1.17 -20.63
C ASP A 161 -2.60 2.08 -19.39
N VAL A 162 -1.43 2.50 -18.92
CA VAL A 162 -1.28 3.48 -17.82
C VAL A 162 -0.93 4.88 -18.33
N SER A 163 -0.91 5.11 -19.65
CA SER A 163 -0.46 6.39 -20.23
C SER A 163 -1.30 7.58 -19.77
N ASN A 164 -2.59 7.33 -19.50
CA ASN A 164 -3.55 8.31 -18.99
C ASN A 164 -3.80 8.20 -17.47
N LEU A 165 -3.12 7.29 -16.76
CA LEU A 165 -3.24 7.13 -15.31
C LEU A 165 -2.45 8.24 -14.62
N THR A 166 -3.07 9.41 -14.49
CA THR A 166 -2.39 10.64 -14.03
C THR A 166 -3.06 11.31 -12.84
N SER A 167 -4.28 10.90 -12.50
CA SER A 167 -5.07 11.49 -11.41
C SER A 167 -5.28 10.51 -10.26
N ILE A 168 -5.23 11.03 -9.03
CA ILE A 168 -5.57 10.30 -7.81
C ILE A 168 -7.03 9.83 -7.80
N ASN A 169 -7.91 10.54 -8.51
CA ASN A 169 -9.33 10.20 -8.67
C ASN A 169 -9.61 9.33 -9.89
N ASP A 170 -8.57 8.81 -10.57
CA ASP A 170 -8.77 7.83 -11.64
C ASP A 170 -9.46 6.57 -11.07
N ILE A 171 -10.49 6.08 -11.75
CA ILE A 171 -11.26 4.91 -11.31
C ILE A 171 -10.38 3.66 -11.11
N ARG A 172 -9.26 3.55 -11.81
CA ARG A 172 -8.29 2.46 -11.66
C ARG A 172 -7.50 2.54 -10.35
N ASN A 173 -7.50 3.68 -9.66
CA ASN A 173 -6.94 3.85 -8.33
C ASN A 173 -7.94 3.51 -7.21
N GLY A 174 -9.10 2.90 -7.51
CA GLY A 174 -10.05 2.55 -6.46
C GLY A 174 -10.84 1.29 -6.69
N MET A 175 -11.52 0.86 -5.63
CA MET A 175 -12.41 -0.30 -5.60
C MET A 175 -13.46 -0.14 -4.51
N LEU A 176 -14.62 -0.78 -4.68
CA LEU A 176 -15.69 -0.82 -3.69
C LEU A 176 -15.46 -1.98 -2.72
N VAL A 177 -15.28 -1.70 -1.44
CA VAL A 177 -15.03 -2.72 -0.39
C VAL A 177 -16.03 -2.57 0.75
N ALA A 178 -16.29 -3.67 1.47
CA ALA A 178 -17.13 -3.63 2.65
C ALA A 178 -16.52 -2.73 3.73
N ASN A 179 -17.36 -2.08 4.53
CA ASN A 179 -16.93 -1.09 5.52
C ASN A 179 -15.90 -1.64 6.53
N ASN A 180 -15.97 -2.94 6.86
CA ASN A 180 -15.01 -3.62 7.74
C ASN A 180 -13.66 -3.92 7.07
N LEU A 181 -13.60 -4.01 5.74
CA LEU A 181 -12.35 -4.25 4.99
C LEU A 181 -11.54 -2.98 4.78
N HIS A 182 -12.20 -1.82 4.68
CA HIS A 182 -11.54 -0.54 4.45
C HIS A 182 -10.37 -0.29 5.42
N PRO A 183 -10.55 -0.32 6.76
CA PRO A 183 -9.44 -0.05 7.68
C PRO A 183 -8.31 -1.08 7.57
N LEU A 184 -8.62 -2.33 7.21
CA LEU A 184 -7.61 -3.37 7.02
C LEU A 184 -6.74 -3.10 5.79
N ILE A 185 -7.34 -2.73 4.66
CA ILE A 185 -6.61 -2.40 3.42
C ILE A 185 -5.88 -1.06 3.56
N GLU A 186 -6.49 -0.08 4.20
CA GLU A 186 -5.89 1.24 4.43
C GLU A 186 -4.62 1.13 5.27
N ARG A 187 -4.69 0.37 6.39
CA ARG A 187 -3.55 0.09 7.26
C ARG A 187 -2.61 -0.96 6.69
N LYS A 188 -2.82 -1.44 5.46
CA LYS A 188 -2.02 -2.50 4.84
C LYS A 188 -1.99 -3.79 5.65
N LYS A 189 -2.96 -3.99 6.56
CA LYS A 189 -3.20 -5.30 7.16
C LYS A 189 -3.71 -6.28 6.12
N MET A 190 -4.30 -5.74 5.04
CA MET A 190 -4.61 -6.50 3.84
C MET A 190 -4.09 -5.86 2.56
N ALA A 191 -3.79 -6.70 1.57
CA ALA A 191 -3.39 -6.27 0.24
C ALA A 191 -3.98 -7.18 -0.83
N VAL A 192 -4.22 -6.63 -2.01
CA VAL A 192 -4.78 -7.38 -3.14
C VAL A 192 -3.64 -7.89 -4.02
N LEU A 193 -3.53 -9.20 -4.13
CA LEU A 193 -2.65 -9.92 -5.04
C LEU A 193 -3.36 -10.09 -6.38
N LYS A 194 -2.75 -9.58 -7.44
CA LYS A 194 -3.23 -9.74 -8.81
C LYS A 194 -2.59 -10.97 -9.43
N ALA A 195 -3.39 -12.01 -9.68
CA ALA A 195 -2.96 -13.20 -10.43
C ALA A 195 -3.47 -13.13 -11.88
N PHE A 196 -2.67 -13.63 -12.83
CA PHE A 196 -3.05 -13.68 -14.23
C PHE A 196 -3.80 -14.97 -14.58
N PRO A 197 -4.86 -14.89 -15.40
CA PRO A 197 -5.46 -16.09 -15.97
C PRO A 197 -4.42 -16.88 -16.78
N LEU A 198 -4.65 -18.19 -16.88
CA LEU A 198 -3.79 -19.22 -17.48
C LEU A 198 -2.94 -18.78 -18.70
N PRO A 199 -1.77 -19.43 -18.93
CA PRO A 199 -0.65 -18.97 -19.76
C PRO A 199 -0.89 -18.87 -21.28
N ARG A 200 -2.14 -18.92 -21.77
CA ARG A 200 -2.45 -18.75 -23.21
C ARG A 200 -2.09 -17.36 -23.77
N TYR A 201 -1.58 -16.49 -22.91
CA TYR A 201 -1.43 -15.08 -23.14
C TYR A 201 -0.10 -14.64 -22.51
N SER A 202 0.93 -14.46 -23.35
CA SER A 202 2.25 -14.00 -22.92
C SER A 202 2.15 -12.55 -22.43
N THR A 203 2.11 -12.35 -21.11
CA THR A 203 2.46 -11.09 -20.45
C THR A 203 3.90 -11.22 -19.93
N ARG A 204 4.65 -10.12 -19.85
CA ARG A 204 5.99 -10.13 -19.21
C ARG A 204 5.93 -10.53 -17.74
N ASN A 205 4.88 -10.13 -17.03
CA ASN A 205 4.72 -10.48 -15.62
C ASN A 205 4.14 -11.90 -15.49
N ARG A 206 5.02 -12.91 -15.49
CA ARG A 206 4.68 -14.35 -15.36
C ARG A 206 4.79 -14.87 -13.94
N VAL A 207 5.04 -14.00 -12.95
CA VAL A 207 5.54 -14.49 -11.68
C VAL A 207 4.50 -15.33 -10.94
N LEU A 208 3.24 -14.88 -10.90
CA LEU A 208 2.12 -15.65 -10.36
C LEU A 208 0.96 -15.74 -11.36
N THR A 209 0.50 -16.96 -11.58
CA THR A 209 -0.70 -17.30 -12.32
C THR A 209 -1.77 -17.81 -11.37
N CYS A 210 -3.01 -17.89 -11.83
CA CYS A 210 -4.10 -18.42 -11.02
C CYS A 210 -3.91 -19.90 -10.64
N ALA A 211 -3.13 -20.65 -11.42
CA ALA A 211 -2.76 -22.03 -11.10
C ALA A 211 -1.76 -22.12 -9.94
N ASP A 212 -1.08 -21.03 -9.61
CA ASP A 212 -0.14 -20.98 -8.50
C ASP A 212 -0.83 -20.63 -7.17
N ILE A 213 -2.09 -20.17 -7.20
CA ILE A 213 -2.84 -19.82 -6.00
C ILE A 213 -3.63 -21.05 -5.52
N PRO A 214 -3.54 -21.45 -4.23
CA PRO A 214 -4.31 -22.56 -3.70
C PRO A 214 -5.81 -22.38 -4.00
N PRO A 215 -6.48 -23.40 -4.57
CA PRO A 215 -7.87 -23.26 -4.99
C PRO A 215 -8.77 -22.95 -3.79
N ARG A 216 -9.48 -21.82 -3.90
CA ARG A 216 -10.67 -21.49 -3.12
C ARG A 216 -11.75 -21.09 -4.13
N GLY A 217 -13.00 -21.43 -3.87
CA GLY A 217 -14.07 -21.45 -4.87
C GLY A 217 -14.05 -20.29 -5.88
N ASN A 218 -13.96 -20.64 -7.17
CA ASN A 218 -14.17 -19.83 -8.39
C ASN A 218 -14.10 -18.27 -8.29
N ILE A 219 -12.95 -17.64 -8.62
CA ILE A 219 -12.65 -16.59 -9.66
C ILE A 219 -11.57 -15.54 -9.21
N ASN A 220 -10.29 -15.79 -9.47
CA ASN A 220 -9.07 -14.94 -9.50
C ASN A 220 -9.07 -13.46 -9.05
N ASN A 221 -8.74 -13.16 -7.78
CA ASN A 221 -7.80 -12.12 -7.26
C ASN A 221 -7.75 -12.22 -5.73
N THR A 222 -6.59 -12.41 -5.11
CA THR A 222 -6.47 -12.82 -3.70
C THR A 222 -6.28 -11.66 -2.72
N LEU A 223 -7.04 -11.64 -1.61
CA LEU A 223 -6.76 -10.77 -0.47
C LEU A 223 -5.75 -11.44 0.48
N LEU A 224 -4.61 -10.81 0.72
CA LEU A 224 -3.66 -11.15 1.77
C LEU A 224 -4.15 -10.53 3.08
N GLY A 225 -4.20 -11.25 4.19
CA GLY A 225 -4.37 -10.65 5.51
C GLY A 225 -3.73 -11.46 6.64
N ASP A 226 -2.96 -10.80 7.50
CA ASP A 226 -2.58 -11.34 8.82
C ASP A 226 -3.69 -10.98 9.83
N GLY A 227 -4.89 -11.47 9.53
CA GLY A 227 -6.02 -11.31 10.42
C GLY A 227 -5.90 -12.26 11.60
N THR A 228 -6.43 -11.88 12.76
CA THR A 228 -6.68 -12.84 13.84
C THR A 228 -7.48 -14.04 13.30
N LEU A 229 -7.41 -15.21 13.95
CA LEU A 229 -8.17 -16.40 13.50
C LEU A 229 -9.66 -16.11 13.23
N ASN A 230 -10.24 -15.17 13.98
CA ASN A 230 -11.61 -14.70 13.77
C ASN A 230 -11.77 -13.88 12.47
N GLN A 231 -10.83 -13.00 12.15
CA GLN A 231 -10.84 -12.24 10.89
C GLN A 231 -10.64 -13.16 9.68
N GLN A 232 -9.80 -14.18 9.79
CA GLN A 232 -9.60 -15.17 8.72
C GLN A 232 -10.84 -16.04 8.47
N ARG A 233 -11.73 -16.21 9.47
CA ARG A 233 -12.99 -16.93 9.32
C ARG A 233 -13.96 -16.18 8.40
N ASP A 234 -14.08 -14.87 8.60
CA ASP A 234 -15.01 -14.04 7.84
C ASP A 234 -14.40 -13.58 6.51
N ILE A 235 -13.08 -13.46 6.46
CA ILE A 235 -12.33 -12.96 5.31
C ILE A 235 -11.12 -13.89 5.08
N PRO A 236 -11.35 -15.10 4.54
CA PRO A 236 -10.28 -16.03 4.22
C PRO A 236 -9.24 -15.40 3.28
N ASN A 237 -7.96 -15.75 3.49
CA ASN A 237 -6.92 -15.54 2.48
C ASN A 237 -7.36 -16.14 1.13
N ASN A 238 -6.90 -15.54 0.05
CA ASN A 238 -7.25 -15.93 -1.32
C ASN A 238 -8.74 -15.79 -1.64
N MET A 239 -9.44 -14.90 -0.93
CA MET A 239 -10.77 -14.46 -1.35
C MET A 239 -10.67 -13.69 -2.66
N ASP A 240 -11.50 -14.09 -3.60
CA ASP A 240 -11.50 -13.67 -4.99
C ASP A 240 -12.24 -12.35 -5.21
N ALA A 241 -11.60 -11.41 -5.92
CA ALA A 241 -12.24 -10.14 -6.27
C ALA A 241 -13.22 -10.31 -7.43
N ALA A 242 -14.51 -10.24 -7.12
CA ALA A 242 -15.62 -10.29 -8.07
C ALA A 242 -15.99 -8.89 -8.56
N PHE A 243 -15.53 -8.54 -9.75
CA PHE A 243 -16.00 -7.33 -10.43
C PHE A 243 -17.16 -7.68 -11.36
N LYS A 244 -18.27 -6.95 -11.27
CA LYS A 244 -19.38 -7.09 -12.24
C LYS A 244 -18.89 -6.83 -13.67
N TYR A 245 -19.53 -7.47 -14.64
CA TYR A 245 -19.33 -7.18 -16.06
C TYR A 245 -19.64 -5.71 -16.34
N SER A 246 -18.58 -4.91 -16.45
CA SER A 246 -18.61 -3.49 -16.72
C SER A 246 -17.48 -3.20 -17.69
N ARG A 247 -17.75 -2.32 -18.66
CA ARG A 247 -16.74 -1.85 -19.63
C ARG A 247 -15.78 -0.83 -19.00
N LYS A 248 -16.07 -0.35 -17.79
CA LYS A 248 -15.21 0.60 -17.09
C LYS A 248 -13.89 -0.08 -16.66
N PRO A 249 -12.75 0.64 -16.72
CA PRO A 249 -11.46 0.12 -16.31
C PRO A 249 -11.46 -0.43 -14.87
N LYS A 250 -10.93 -1.64 -14.70
CA LYS A 250 -10.73 -2.29 -13.40
C LYS A 250 -9.54 -1.66 -12.66
N PRO A 251 -9.34 -1.95 -11.35
CA PRO A 251 -8.16 -1.50 -10.62
C PRO A 251 -6.86 -1.77 -11.38
N SER A 252 -5.95 -0.80 -11.33
CA SER A 252 -4.66 -0.87 -12.00
C SER A 252 -3.80 -1.98 -11.42
N ALA A 253 -3.28 -2.88 -12.27
CA ALA A 253 -2.39 -3.96 -11.82
C ALA A 253 -1.09 -3.37 -11.26
N LEU A 254 -0.55 -2.33 -11.93
CA LEU A 254 0.58 -1.56 -11.44
C LEU A 254 0.37 -1.03 -10.01
N LEU A 255 -0.77 -0.35 -9.75
CA LEU A 255 -1.04 0.20 -8.43
C LEU A 255 -1.25 -0.89 -7.37
N LEU A 256 -1.89 -2.00 -7.75
CA LEU A 256 -2.08 -3.16 -6.87
C LEU A 256 -0.74 -3.80 -6.48
N HIS A 257 0.15 -4.07 -7.44
CA HIS A 257 1.48 -4.61 -7.18
C HIS A 257 2.33 -3.67 -6.34
N TYR A 258 2.26 -2.36 -6.60
CA TYR A 258 2.94 -1.36 -5.78
C TYR A 258 2.43 -1.39 -4.33
N ASN A 259 1.10 -1.40 -4.15
CA ASN A 259 0.48 -1.48 -2.82
C ASN A 259 0.84 -2.80 -2.10
N TYR A 260 0.87 -3.92 -2.83
CA TYR A 260 1.27 -5.21 -2.29
C TYR A 260 2.73 -5.21 -1.84
N GLY A 261 3.64 -4.64 -2.64
CA GLY A 261 5.04 -4.47 -2.26
C GLY A 261 5.20 -3.64 -0.98
N VAL A 262 4.45 -2.54 -0.85
CA VAL A 262 4.48 -1.74 0.39
C VAL A 262 3.92 -2.50 1.59
N ALA A 263 2.84 -3.27 1.42
CA ALA A 263 2.31 -4.12 2.47
C ALA A 263 3.32 -5.20 2.91
N ALA A 264 3.96 -5.88 1.96
CA ALA A 264 5.00 -6.87 2.25
C ALA A 264 6.19 -6.26 3.01
N LEU A 265 6.63 -5.05 2.65
CA LEU A 265 7.66 -4.34 3.41
C LEU A 265 7.23 -4.02 4.84
N LYS A 266 5.97 -3.62 5.04
CA LYS A 266 5.43 -3.30 6.36
C LYS A 266 5.41 -4.54 7.27
N TRP A 267 5.02 -5.68 6.72
CA TRP A 267 4.85 -6.92 7.49
C TRP A 267 6.15 -7.68 7.70
N TRP A 268 6.93 -7.86 6.64
CA TRP A 268 8.07 -8.76 6.63
C TRP A 268 9.41 -8.03 6.53
N GLY A 269 9.41 -6.76 6.13
CA GLY A 269 10.61 -5.98 5.89
C GLY A 269 11.43 -5.70 7.15
N LYS A 270 12.71 -6.05 7.12
CA LYS A 270 13.73 -5.67 8.10
C LYS A 270 14.76 -4.78 7.40
N GLY A 271 15.16 -3.70 8.07
CA GLY A 271 16.06 -2.70 7.49
C GLY A 271 15.48 -1.83 6.34
N PRO A 272 14.18 -1.50 6.27
CA PRO A 272 13.62 -0.76 5.13
C PRO A 272 14.16 0.68 4.98
N GLN A 273 14.87 1.24 5.98
CA GLN A 273 15.43 2.59 5.91
C GLN A 273 16.36 2.81 4.72
N HIS A 274 17.03 1.77 4.23
CA HIS A 274 17.93 1.86 3.07
C HIS A 274 17.18 2.16 1.76
N LEU A 275 15.92 1.73 1.64
CA LEU A 275 15.07 2.07 0.49
C LEU A 275 14.67 3.56 0.48
N LEU A 276 14.55 4.16 1.66
CA LEU A 276 14.01 5.52 1.83
C LEU A 276 15.04 6.63 1.57
N THR A 277 16.33 6.33 1.72
CA THR A 277 17.41 7.30 1.54
C THR A 277 17.77 7.55 0.09
N ALA A 278 17.45 6.62 -0.81
CA ALA A 278 17.95 6.64 -2.18
C ALA A 278 17.11 7.44 -3.18
N ARG A 279 15.99 8.07 -2.77
CA ARG A 279 14.98 8.57 -3.71
C ARG A 279 14.63 10.05 -3.56
N LYS A 280 14.50 10.70 -4.72
CA LYS A 280 13.79 11.98 -4.85
C LYS A 280 12.28 11.70 -4.81
N ARG A 281 11.63 12.22 -3.79
CA ARG A 281 10.18 12.07 -3.59
C ARG A 281 9.42 13.22 -4.23
N PRO A 282 8.19 13.00 -4.70
CA PRO A 282 7.30 14.10 -5.02
C PRO A 282 7.13 15.01 -3.81
N ALA A 283 7.07 16.32 -4.04
CA ALA A 283 6.65 17.23 -2.99
C ALA A 283 5.22 16.85 -2.55
N PRO A 284 4.93 16.86 -1.24
CA PRO A 284 3.55 16.66 -0.79
C PRO A 284 2.64 17.70 -1.47
N PRO A 285 1.39 17.34 -1.79
CA PRO A 285 0.46 18.30 -2.36
C PRO A 285 0.39 19.53 -1.46
N ILE A 286 0.53 20.71 -2.04
CA ILE A 286 0.35 21.96 -1.32
C ILE A 286 -1.09 21.94 -0.84
N ALA A 287 -1.29 21.90 0.48
CA ALA A 287 -2.62 22.00 1.06
C ALA A 287 -3.30 23.21 0.43
N ALA A 288 -4.50 22.99 -0.14
CA ALA A 288 -5.30 24.09 -0.65
C ALA A 288 -5.34 25.17 0.45
N PRO A 289 -5.16 26.47 0.11
CA PRO A 289 -5.31 27.53 1.09
C PRO A 289 -6.61 27.25 1.81
N LEU A 290 -6.55 27.06 3.14
CA LEU A 290 -7.74 26.96 3.94
C LEU A 290 -8.48 28.26 3.65
N GLY A 291 -9.49 28.19 2.76
CA GLY A 291 -10.36 29.31 2.46
C GLY A 291 -10.85 29.86 3.79
N PRO A 292 -11.14 31.16 3.90
CA PRO A 292 -11.43 31.82 5.17
C PRO A 292 -12.38 30.92 5.94
N SER A 293 -11.82 30.22 6.95
CA SER A 293 -12.58 29.20 7.66
C SER A 293 -13.72 29.98 8.24
N SER A 294 -14.94 29.75 7.75
CA SER A 294 -16.09 30.30 8.43
C SER A 294 -15.87 29.85 9.87
N ARG A 295 -15.81 30.81 10.80
CA ARG A 295 -15.72 30.51 12.23
C ARG A 295 -17.07 29.87 12.59
N GLY A 296 -17.27 28.64 12.13
CA GLY A 296 -18.35 27.77 12.50
C GLY A 296 -18.18 27.54 13.98
N ASP A 297 -19.22 27.92 14.68
CA ASP A 297 -19.34 27.98 16.12
C ASP A 297 -18.76 26.71 16.78
N ARG A 298 -17.56 26.82 17.35
CA ARG A 298 -16.82 25.74 18.03
C ARG A 298 -17.62 25.13 19.19
N SER A 299 -18.68 25.79 19.65
CA SER A 299 -19.56 25.31 20.71
C SER A 299 -20.37 24.08 20.29
N VAL A 300 -20.74 23.96 19.01
CA VAL A 300 -21.60 22.86 18.52
C VAL A 300 -20.82 21.53 18.47
N THR A 301 -19.55 21.57 18.08
CA THR A 301 -18.70 20.37 17.98
C THR A 301 -18.26 19.85 19.34
N THR A 302 -18.03 20.76 20.31
CA THR A 302 -17.69 20.38 21.69
C THR A 302 -18.89 19.78 22.44
N GLY A 303 -20.11 20.27 22.18
CA GLY A 303 -21.34 19.68 22.73
C GLY A 303 -21.57 18.23 22.29
N LYS A 304 -21.48 17.93 20.98
CA LYS A 304 -21.70 16.57 20.46
C LYS A 304 -20.71 15.53 20.99
N LEU A 305 -19.48 15.94 21.27
CA LEU A 305 -18.44 15.05 21.79
C LEU A 305 -18.62 14.74 23.29
N ALA A 306 -19.20 15.67 24.05
CA ALA A 306 -19.57 15.45 25.45
C ALA A 306 -20.78 14.51 25.59
N ASP A 307 -21.78 14.66 24.71
CA ASP A 307 -22.97 13.80 24.73
C ASP A 307 -22.67 12.37 24.27
N ALA A 308 -21.76 12.19 23.31
CA ALA A 308 -21.30 10.86 22.90
C ALA A 308 -20.56 10.11 24.04
N ARG A 309 -19.84 10.83 24.91
CA ARG A 309 -19.13 10.21 26.05
C ARG A 309 -20.09 9.72 27.14
N LYS A 310 -21.18 10.44 27.40
CA LYS A 310 -22.19 10.02 28.40
C LYS A 310 -22.93 8.74 28.03
N ASN A 311 -23.05 8.43 26.74
CA ASN A 311 -23.75 7.23 26.27
C ASN A 311 -22.88 5.95 26.29
N VAL A 312 -21.57 6.06 26.51
CA VAL A 312 -20.65 4.90 26.48
C VAL A 312 -20.48 4.25 27.86
N GLU A 313 -20.77 4.95 28.95
CA GLU A 313 -20.61 4.43 30.32
C GLU A 313 -21.67 3.36 30.72
N GLY A 314 -22.64 3.06 29.86
CA GLY A 314 -23.73 2.11 30.14
C GLY A 314 -23.60 0.70 29.55
N LEU A 315 -22.61 0.42 28.70
CA LEU A 315 -22.49 -0.88 28.00
C LEU A 315 -21.28 -1.67 28.50
N GLN A 316 -21.51 -2.50 29.52
CA GLN A 316 -20.55 -3.49 29.98
C GLN A 316 -20.41 -4.64 28.97
N GLY A 317 -19.18 -4.82 28.50
CA GLY A 317 -18.65 -6.10 28.03
C GLY A 317 -18.89 -6.41 26.56
N SER A 318 -17.81 -6.48 25.79
CA SER A 318 -17.53 -7.56 24.82
C SER A 318 -16.48 -7.10 23.79
N SER A 319 -15.42 -7.90 23.64
CA SER A 319 -14.32 -7.96 22.64
C SER A 319 -13.71 -6.69 22.02
N ARG A 320 -14.48 -5.65 21.71
CA ARG A 320 -14.04 -4.41 21.04
C ARG A 320 -12.95 -3.65 21.78
N ALA A 321 -12.97 -3.67 23.11
CA ALA A 321 -11.98 -2.95 23.92
C ALA A 321 -10.55 -3.47 23.72
N GLN A 322 -10.38 -4.77 23.40
CA GLN A 322 -9.05 -5.35 23.17
C GLN A 322 -8.53 -4.99 21.78
N ASP A 323 -9.38 -5.06 20.75
CA ASP A 323 -9.04 -4.63 19.39
C ASP A 323 -8.67 -3.14 19.37
N ASP A 324 -9.37 -2.28 20.14
CA ASP A 324 -9.04 -0.85 20.25
C ASP A 324 -7.68 -0.62 20.94
N ILE A 325 -7.29 -1.45 21.91
CA ILE A 325 -5.99 -1.36 22.59
C ILE A 325 -4.87 -1.79 21.65
N ASP A 326 -5.05 -2.89 20.92
CA ASP A 326 -4.04 -3.38 19.98
C ASP A 326 -3.93 -2.47 18.75
N ASP A 327 -5.04 -1.92 18.24
CA ASP A 327 -5.03 -0.89 17.20
C ASP A 327 -4.39 0.40 17.69
N ARG A 328 -4.58 0.79 18.96
CA ARG A 328 -3.92 1.96 19.54
C ARG A 328 -2.42 1.75 19.69
N ARG A 329 -1.99 0.59 20.18
CA ARG A 329 -0.56 0.23 20.26
C ARG A 329 0.08 0.16 18.88
N GLN A 330 -0.62 -0.39 17.89
CA GLN A 330 -0.15 -0.46 16.51
C GLN A 330 -0.12 0.92 15.87
N SER A 331 -1.12 1.78 16.13
CA SER A 331 -1.12 3.18 15.70
C SER A 331 0.02 3.97 16.34
N GLU A 332 0.29 3.77 17.63
CA GLU A 332 1.42 4.39 18.34
C GLU A 332 2.76 3.88 17.79
N ALA A 333 2.88 2.58 17.48
CA ALA A 333 4.06 2.00 16.86
C ALA A 333 4.27 2.51 15.42
N GLU A 334 3.21 2.58 14.62
CA GLU A 334 3.22 3.18 13.28
C GLU A 334 3.58 4.65 13.34
N GLN A 335 3.07 5.38 14.32
CA GLN A 335 3.36 6.79 14.53
C GLN A 335 4.79 7.01 15.04
N LEU A 336 5.33 6.10 15.85
CA LEU A 336 6.74 6.04 16.23
C LEU A 336 7.63 5.79 15.00
N VAL A 337 7.29 4.80 14.18
CA VAL A 337 8.00 4.48 12.94
C VAL A 337 7.94 5.65 11.95
N LEU A 338 6.76 6.25 11.76
CA LEU A 338 6.57 7.49 11.00
C LEU A 338 7.36 8.65 11.59
N ASN A 339 7.46 8.78 12.91
CA ASN A 339 8.28 9.80 13.57
C ASN A 339 9.77 9.54 13.37
N PHE A 340 10.23 8.29 13.43
CA PHE A 340 11.60 7.91 13.10
C PHE A 340 11.92 8.23 11.64
N TYR A 341 10.98 7.97 10.72
CA TYR A 341 11.15 8.31 9.31
C TYR A 341 11.06 9.82 9.02
N ALA A 342 10.14 10.52 9.67
CA ALA A 342 9.99 11.97 9.62
C ALA A 342 11.22 12.69 10.16
N ASN A 343 11.89 12.11 11.15
CA ASN A 343 13.09 12.66 11.79
C ASN A 343 14.39 12.05 11.27
N ALA A 344 14.34 11.17 10.26
CA ALA A 344 15.53 10.69 9.59
C ALA A 344 16.32 11.88 9.02
N PRO A 345 17.67 11.86 9.03
CA PRO A 345 18.48 12.97 8.52
C PRO A 345 18.09 13.40 7.10
N ALA A 346 17.75 12.43 6.24
CA ALA A 346 17.27 12.71 4.88
C ALA A 346 15.91 13.45 4.87
N ALA A 347 14.97 13.06 5.72
CA ALA A 347 13.68 13.76 5.84
C ALA A 347 13.84 15.17 6.43
N ARG A 348 14.75 15.36 7.38
CA ARG A 348 15.10 16.69 7.92
C ARG A 348 15.71 17.61 6.87
N ARG A 349 16.66 17.11 6.06
CA ARG A 349 17.23 17.90 4.94
C ARG A 349 16.16 18.34 3.94
N ARG A 350 15.27 17.42 3.53
CA ARG A 350 14.15 17.74 2.62
C ARG A 350 13.21 18.80 3.18
N ARG A 351 12.88 18.73 4.47
CA ARG A 351 12.05 19.78 5.11
C ARG A 351 12.76 21.12 5.15
N ALA A 352 14.06 21.14 5.40
CA ALA A 352 14.85 22.37 5.38
C ALA A 352 14.87 22.98 3.96
N GLU A 353 15.10 22.16 2.93
CA GLU A 353 15.06 22.59 1.52
C GLU A 353 13.68 23.15 1.13
N GLN A 354 12.59 22.47 1.51
CA GLN A 354 11.22 22.96 1.26
C GLN A 354 10.89 24.25 2.03
N GLN A 355 11.38 24.38 3.26
CA GLN A 355 11.22 25.62 4.03
C GLN A 355 11.97 26.78 3.39
N GLU A 356 13.17 26.53 2.88
CA GLU A 356 13.98 27.54 2.20
C GLU A 356 13.35 27.95 0.85
N GLU A 357 12.90 26.98 0.06
CA GLU A 357 12.16 27.26 -1.18
C GLU A 357 10.89 28.09 -0.90
N ARG A 358 10.15 27.76 0.16
CA ARG A 358 8.96 28.51 0.57
C ARG A 358 9.31 29.94 1.01
N LYS A 359 10.39 30.14 1.75
CA LYS A 359 10.88 31.49 2.13
C LYS A 359 11.23 32.31 0.89
N ASN A 360 11.97 31.72 -0.04
CA ASN A 360 12.36 32.38 -1.30
C ASN A 360 11.13 32.79 -2.12
N ARG A 361 10.12 31.92 -2.19
CA ARG A 361 8.85 32.23 -2.86
C ARG A 361 8.09 33.38 -2.20
N MET A 362 8.03 33.42 -0.86
CA MET A 362 7.38 34.53 -0.15
C MET A 362 8.13 35.84 -0.32
N ALA A 363 9.46 35.83 -0.30
CA ALA A 363 10.29 37.01 -0.55
C ALA A 363 10.05 37.57 -1.97
N GLN A 364 9.98 36.70 -2.99
CA GLN A 364 9.66 37.12 -4.36
C GLN A 364 8.25 37.72 -4.49
N CYS A 365 7.25 37.18 -3.79
CA CYS A 365 5.91 37.77 -3.76
C CYS A 365 5.91 39.16 -3.09
N GLN A 366 6.66 39.34 -2.01
CA GLN A 366 6.77 40.63 -1.33
C GLN A 366 7.50 41.68 -2.17
N SER A 367 8.56 41.30 -2.88
CA SER A 367 9.26 42.22 -3.79
C SER A 367 8.40 42.62 -4.99
N GLY A 368 7.58 41.71 -5.52
CA GLY A 368 6.64 42.02 -6.61
C GLY A 368 5.54 43.01 -6.22
N LEU A 369 5.08 42.96 -4.96
CA LEU A 369 4.08 43.89 -4.41
C LEU A 369 4.61 45.33 -4.28
N HIS A 370 5.91 45.50 -3.95
CA HIS A 370 6.52 46.83 -3.88
C HIS A 370 6.71 47.49 -5.24
N VAL A 371 6.95 46.71 -6.30
CA VAL A 371 7.07 47.25 -7.67
C VAL A 371 5.71 47.71 -8.20
N ALA A 372 4.61 47.06 -7.82
CA ALA A 372 3.26 47.40 -8.27
C ALA A 372 2.63 48.62 -7.55
N LEU A 373 3.19 49.05 -6.40
CA LEU A 373 2.71 50.19 -5.62
C LEU A 373 3.59 51.46 -5.79
N GLY A 374 4.68 51.35 -6.56
CA GLY A 374 5.63 52.44 -6.82
C GLY A 374 5.48 53.11 -8.20
N THR A 375 4.45 52.74 -8.96
CA THR A 375 3.99 53.37 -10.21
C THR A 375 2.58 53.86 -10.03
#